data_AF-A0A5Y6PUN3-F1
#
_entry.id   AF-A0A5Y6PUN3-F1
#
_cell.length_a   1.000
_cell.length_b   1.000
_cell.length_c   1.000
_cell.angle_alpha   90.00
_cell.angle_beta   90.00
_cell.angle_gamma   90.00
#
_symmetry.space_group_name_H-M   'P 1'
#
loop_
_entity.id
_entity.type
_entity.pdbx_description
1 polymer ?
#
loop_
_entity_poly.entity_id
_entity_poly.type
_entity_poly.pdbx_seq_one_letter_code
_entity_poly.pdbx_strand_id
1 'polypeptide(L)'
;NKLSTNQDEAREKLRLNEVAKFAKDSDCFAIQDEIQNLKQNINTLEKSIATQNNKIDLLESRIEKYKEKLSNLETSTSNINKYLKSYFGHNMLELKVKKDDKGQLNGEFEILRNGKQAKNLSEGECSLIAFCYFVASLKDANTKDKNPIIWIDDPISSLDNNHIFFIFSVIENEIVRKNSFEQFFISTHNLDFLKYIKRLKKSKSKQSKNDEKEYDFPQYYFIEKSVKESMETSEVKKLPKCLEKYTTEFNYLFEQIYKFKNIDGINDEDLKTSLVYNFGNNLRKFLEIYLFFKYPNNFESLDKELIERFFNDTYQSDRIDENHQKMVASIINRYQNEYSHLREILSRGMQPIDIEESKKIAKFILETIKQNDKQQYKALVKSIGK
;
A
#
# COMPACT_ATOMS: atom_id res chain seq x y z
N ASN A 1 17.44 -110.37 8.62
CA ASN A 1 15.98 -110.50 8.85
C ASN A 1 15.21 -109.59 7.90
N LYS A 2 15.03 -110.01 6.64
CA LYS A 2 14.29 -109.26 5.60
C LYS A 2 12.76 -109.27 5.84
N LEU A 3 12.27 -110.28 6.55
CA LEU A 3 10.85 -110.48 6.81
C LEU A 3 10.27 -109.44 7.79
N SER A 4 11.00 -109.11 8.86
CA SER A 4 10.58 -108.10 9.85
C SER A 4 10.43 -106.73 9.18
N THR A 5 11.42 -106.33 8.38
CA THR A 5 11.40 -105.06 7.65
C THR A 5 10.22 -104.98 6.68
N ASN A 6 9.94 -106.06 5.95
CA ASN A 6 8.77 -106.12 5.06
C ASN A 6 7.44 -106.06 5.82
N GLN A 7 7.36 -106.64 7.03
CA GLN A 7 6.16 -106.58 7.87
C GLN A 7 5.93 -105.17 8.42
N ASP A 8 6.99 -104.47 8.82
CA ASP A 8 6.90 -103.09 9.30
C ASP A 8 6.51 -102.13 8.17
N GLU A 9 7.07 -102.28 6.97
CA GLU A 9 6.65 -101.53 5.77
C GLU A 9 5.19 -101.81 5.39
N ALA A 10 4.73 -103.07 5.49
CA ALA A 10 3.34 -103.42 5.19
C ALA A 10 2.36 -102.83 6.23
N ARG A 11 2.73 -102.83 7.52
CA ARG A 11 1.95 -102.18 8.58
C ARG A 11 1.89 -100.67 8.40
N GLU A 12 3.00 -100.05 8.01
CA GLU A 12 3.04 -98.61 7.73
C GLU A 12 2.15 -98.26 6.54
N LYS A 13 2.22 -99.03 5.44
CA LYS A 13 1.33 -98.86 4.28
C LYS A 13 -0.15 -99.03 4.63
N LEU A 14 -0.50 -100.02 5.46
CA LEU A 14 -1.88 -100.21 5.93
C LEU A 14 -2.36 -99.04 6.78
N ARG A 15 -1.51 -98.56 7.70
CA ARG A 15 -1.81 -97.40 8.55
C ARG A 15 -1.99 -96.13 7.71
N LEU A 16 -1.12 -95.90 6.72
CA LEU A 16 -1.25 -94.77 5.79
C LEU A 16 -2.52 -94.87 4.94
N ASN A 17 -2.93 -96.08 4.54
CA ASN A 17 -4.17 -96.31 3.79
C ASN A 17 -5.42 -96.05 4.66
N GLU A 18 -5.43 -96.51 5.91
CA GLU A 18 -6.49 -96.19 6.89
C GLU A 18 -6.61 -94.69 7.12
N VAL A 19 -5.48 -93.99 7.31
CA VAL A 19 -5.45 -92.52 7.45
C VAL A 19 -5.94 -91.83 6.18
N ALA A 20 -5.53 -92.31 5.00
CA ALA A 20 -5.97 -91.76 3.72
C ALA A 20 -7.48 -91.98 3.49
N LYS A 21 -8.02 -93.14 3.89
CA LYS A 21 -9.47 -93.42 3.86
C LYS A 21 -10.21 -92.52 4.84
N PHE A 22 -9.76 -92.42 6.09
CA PHE A 22 -10.36 -91.51 7.06
C PHE A 22 -10.35 -90.07 6.56
N ALA A 23 -9.26 -89.59 5.97
CA ALA A 23 -9.17 -88.24 5.42
C ALA A 23 -10.03 -88.03 4.15
N LYS A 24 -10.41 -89.11 3.45
CA LYS A 24 -11.33 -89.07 2.29
C LYS A 24 -12.80 -89.18 2.69
N ASP A 25 -13.09 -90.00 3.70
CA ASP A 25 -14.44 -90.29 4.20
C ASP A 25 -14.89 -89.24 5.22
N SER A 26 -13.96 -88.57 5.90
CA SER A 26 -14.22 -87.33 6.64
C SER A 26 -14.02 -86.13 5.72
N ASP A 27 -14.88 -85.12 5.83
CA ASP A 27 -14.77 -83.85 5.10
C ASP A 27 -13.56 -82.99 5.55
N CYS A 28 -12.49 -83.61 6.08
CA CYS A 28 -11.34 -82.92 6.67
C CYS A 28 -10.67 -81.95 5.68
N PHE A 29 -10.50 -82.35 4.42
CA PHE A 29 -9.92 -81.47 3.39
C PHE A 29 -10.88 -80.32 3.02
N ALA A 30 -12.19 -80.58 2.95
CA ALA A 30 -13.19 -79.55 2.67
C ALA A 30 -13.26 -78.52 3.80
N ILE A 31 -13.23 -78.97 5.06
CA ILE A 31 -13.17 -78.11 6.25
C ILE A 31 -11.87 -77.30 6.26
N GLN A 32 -10.74 -77.89 5.85
CA GLN A 32 -9.46 -77.19 5.79
C GLN A 32 -9.44 -76.08 4.73
N ASP A 33 -10.02 -76.34 3.56
CA ASP A 33 -10.24 -75.33 2.51
C ASP A 33 -11.22 -74.23 2.97
N GLU A 34 -12.29 -74.60 3.69
CA GLU A 34 -13.25 -73.65 4.25
C GLU A 34 -12.61 -72.74 5.30
N ILE A 35 -11.78 -73.29 6.20
CA ILE A 35 -10.99 -72.50 7.16
C ILE A 35 -10.04 -71.56 6.43
N GLN A 36 -9.40 -72.00 5.35
CA GLN A 36 -8.50 -71.17 4.57
C GLN A 36 -9.24 -70.03 3.87
N ASN A 37 -10.40 -70.30 3.28
CA ASN A 37 -11.28 -69.29 2.68
C ASN A 37 -11.79 -68.29 3.73
N LEU A 38 -12.24 -68.77 4.90
CA LEU A 38 -12.66 -67.90 6.00
C LEU A 38 -11.52 -67.01 6.50
N LYS A 39 -10.29 -67.53 6.61
CA LYS A 39 -9.10 -66.73 6.95
C LYS A 39 -8.80 -65.66 5.90
N GLN A 40 -8.92 -65.99 4.61
CA GLN A 40 -8.75 -65.00 3.54
C GLN A 40 -9.83 -63.91 3.62
N ASN A 41 -11.08 -64.29 3.88
CA ASN A 41 -12.19 -63.36 4.06
C ASN A 41 -12.03 -62.46 5.30
N ILE A 42 -11.53 -63.00 6.42
CA ILE A 42 -11.20 -62.21 7.60
C ILE A 42 -10.12 -61.17 7.25
N ASN A 43 -9.03 -61.61 6.60
CA ASN A 43 -7.95 -60.69 6.20
C ASN A 43 -8.42 -59.60 5.24
N THR A 44 -9.33 -59.88 4.31
CA THR A 44 -9.88 -58.86 3.41
C THR A 44 -10.81 -57.89 4.15
N LEU A 45 -11.63 -58.39 5.08
CA LEU A 45 -12.48 -57.55 5.93
C LEU A 45 -11.65 -56.67 6.87
N GLU A 46 -10.59 -57.19 7.49
CA GLU A 46 -9.68 -56.42 8.34
C GLU A 46 -8.98 -55.29 7.57
N LYS A 47 -8.52 -55.56 6.34
CA LYS A 47 -7.99 -54.52 5.45
C LYS A 47 -9.04 -53.48 5.12
N SER A 48 -10.28 -53.89 4.83
CA SER A 48 -11.38 -52.97 4.56
C SER A 48 -11.67 -52.07 5.76
N ILE A 49 -11.77 -52.64 6.97
CA ILE A 49 -11.96 -51.90 8.23
C ILE A 49 -10.83 -50.90 8.43
N ALA A 50 -9.56 -51.31 8.25
CA ALA A 50 -8.42 -50.40 8.37
C ALA A 50 -8.50 -49.23 7.37
N THR A 51 -8.89 -49.50 6.12
CA THR A 51 -9.08 -48.42 5.12
C THR A 51 -10.25 -47.49 5.45
N GLN A 52 -11.34 -48.02 6.03
CA GLN A 52 -12.50 -47.24 6.44
C GLN A 52 -12.15 -46.34 7.63
N ASN A 53 -11.43 -46.87 8.63
CA ASN A 53 -10.96 -46.11 9.79
C ASN A 53 -10.03 -44.97 9.38
N ASN A 54 -9.07 -45.22 8.48
CA ASN A 54 -8.22 -44.15 7.94
C ASN A 54 -9.03 -43.04 7.24
N LYS A 55 -10.13 -43.37 6.57
CA LYS A 55 -11.02 -42.37 5.96
C LYS A 55 -11.79 -41.59 7.02
N ILE A 56 -12.24 -42.24 8.09
CA ILE A 56 -12.90 -41.60 9.23
C ILE A 56 -11.94 -40.59 9.87
N ASP A 57 -10.72 -41.00 10.21
CA ASP A 57 -9.71 -40.12 10.82
C ASP A 57 -9.40 -38.91 9.93
N LEU A 58 -9.30 -39.11 8.61
CA LEU A 58 -9.07 -38.03 7.64
C LEU A 58 -10.26 -37.05 7.58
N LEU A 59 -11.49 -37.57 7.63
CA LEU A 59 -12.71 -36.76 7.61
C LEU A 59 -12.86 -35.99 8.93
N GLU A 60 -12.59 -36.62 10.07
CA GLU A 60 -12.61 -35.97 11.38
C GLU A 60 -11.56 -34.84 11.46
N SER A 61 -10.34 -35.08 10.98
CA SER A 61 -9.31 -34.04 10.89
C SER A 61 -9.73 -32.87 9.99
N ARG A 62 -10.45 -33.14 8.88
CA ARG A 62 -11.02 -32.08 8.04
C ARG A 62 -12.12 -31.31 8.75
N ILE A 63 -13.01 -32.00 9.46
CA ILE A 63 -14.10 -31.38 10.23
C ILE A 63 -13.52 -30.41 11.27
N GLU A 64 -12.51 -30.83 12.03
CA GLU A 64 -11.86 -29.95 13.02
C GLU A 64 -11.23 -28.71 12.34
N LYS A 65 -10.52 -28.88 11.22
CA LYS A 65 -9.99 -27.73 10.45
C LYS A 65 -11.08 -26.77 9.97
N TYR A 66 -12.24 -27.27 9.57
CA TYR A 66 -13.35 -26.40 9.16
C TYR A 66 -14.01 -25.70 10.35
N LYS A 67 -14.13 -26.37 11.51
CA LYS A 67 -14.61 -25.74 12.76
C LYS A 67 -13.69 -24.61 13.23
N GLU A 68 -12.38 -24.81 13.17
CA GLU A 68 -11.41 -23.75 13.50
C GLU A 68 -11.57 -22.52 12.59
N LYS A 69 -11.75 -22.74 11.28
CA LYS A 69 -12.04 -21.64 10.33
C LYS A 69 -13.33 -20.90 10.68
N LEU A 70 -14.38 -21.62 11.07
CA LEU A 70 -15.66 -21.04 11.49
C LEU A 70 -15.57 -20.27 12.81
N SER A 71 -14.77 -20.74 13.77
CA SER A 71 -14.54 -20.01 15.03
C SER A 71 -13.76 -18.71 14.81
N ASN A 72 -12.77 -18.74 13.91
CA ASN A 72 -12.02 -17.53 13.55
C ASN A 72 -12.92 -16.47 12.89
N LEU A 73 -13.92 -16.88 12.09
CA LEU A 73 -14.85 -15.98 11.41
C LEU A 73 -15.58 -15.00 12.35
N GLU A 74 -16.03 -15.44 13.52
CA GLU A 74 -16.69 -14.56 14.50
C GLU A 74 -15.71 -13.51 15.05
N THR A 75 -14.47 -13.92 15.33
CA THR A 75 -13.41 -13.02 15.82
C THR A 75 -13.02 -12.00 14.75
N SER A 76 -12.84 -12.43 13.50
CA SER A 76 -12.54 -11.57 12.37
C SER A 76 -13.69 -10.57 12.14
N THR A 77 -14.96 -11.01 12.25
CA THR A 77 -16.15 -10.14 12.14
C THR A 77 -16.17 -9.05 13.22
N SER A 78 -15.86 -9.42 14.47
CA SER A 78 -15.76 -8.45 15.56
C SER A 78 -14.67 -7.40 15.30
N ASN A 79 -13.51 -7.82 14.79
CA ASN A 79 -12.42 -6.91 14.41
C ASN A 79 -12.80 -5.98 13.25
N ILE A 80 -13.49 -6.49 12.23
CA ILE A 80 -13.98 -5.68 11.11
C ILE A 80 -14.95 -4.62 11.62
N ASN A 81 -15.91 -5.02 12.45
CA ASN A 81 -16.88 -4.10 13.05
C ASN A 81 -16.20 -3.04 13.92
N LYS A 82 -15.09 -3.35 14.59
CA LYS A 82 -14.30 -2.35 15.32
C LYS A 82 -13.77 -1.26 14.39
N TYR A 83 -13.25 -1.62 13.22
CA TYR A 83 -12.77 -0.66 12.23
C TYR A 83 -13.91 0.15 11.61
N LEU A 84 -15.01 -0.52 11.22
CA LEU A 84 -16.18 0.16 10.65
C LEU A 84 -16.81 1.15 11.64
N LYS A 85 -16.94 0.78 12.93
CA LYS A 85 -17.44 1.69 13.97
C LYS A 85 -16.52 2.87 14.22
N SER A 86 -15.20 2.65 14.18
CA SER A 86 -14.22 3.73 14.27
C SER A 86 -14.35 4.73 13.12
N TYR A 87 -14.81 4.29 11.94
CA TYR A 87 -15.02 5.17 10.79
C TYR A 87 -16.33 5.94 10.87
N PHE A 88 -17.46 5.23 11.02
CA PHE A 88 -18.79 5.83 10.93
C PHE A 88 -19.25 6.50 12.23
N GLY A 89 -18.56 6.31 13.36
CA GLY A 89 -18.95 6.82 14.70
C GLY A 89 -20.21 6.15 15.28
N HIS A 90 -21.06 5.58 14.43
CA HIS A 90 -22.26 4.80 14.75
C HIS A 90 -22.27 3.47 13.98
N ASN A 91 -23.16 2.55 14.33
CA ASN A 91 -23.37 1.24 13.67
C ASN A 91 -24.01 1.39 12.27
N MET A 92 -23.50 2.32 11.45
CA MET A 92 -24.03 2.59 10.11
C MET A 92 -23.83 1.39 9.20
N LEU A 93 -22.71 0.67 9.33
CA LEU A 93 -22.46 -0.62 8.69
C LEU A 93 -21.87 -1.61 9.69
N GLU A 94 -22.43 -2.81 9.74
CA GLU A 94 -21.94 -3.93 10.55
C GLU A 94 -21.95 -5.22 9.72
N LEU A 95 -20.92 -6.04 9.88
CA LEU A 95 -20.92 -7.42 9.40
C LEU A 95 -21.42 -8.35 10.50
N LYS A 96 -22.22 -9.33 10.13
CA LYS A 96 -22.70 -10.38 11.03
C LYS A 96 -22.54 -11.73 10.34
N VAL A 97 -22.01 -12.71 11.07
CA VAL A 97 -21.95 -14.08 10.54
C VAL A 97 -23.36 -14.65 10.52
N LYS A 98 -23.77 -15.17 9.37
CA LYS A 98 -25.09 -15.78 9.19
C LYS A 98 -25.08 -17.19 9.78
N LYS A 99 -26.22 -17.54 10.36
CA LYS A 99 -26.49 -18.87 10.91
C LYS A 99 -27.52 -19.55 10.03
N ASP A 100 -27.37 -20.86 9.84
CA ASP A 100 -28.38 -21.68 9.18
C ASP A 100 -29.63 -21.84 10.06
N ASP A 101 -30.66 -22.51 9.53
CA ASP A 101 -31.92 -22.75 10.23
C ASP A 101 -31.76 -23.57 11.53
N LYS A 102 -30.61 -24.24 11.70
CA LYS A 102 -30.25 -25.02 12.89
C LYS A 102 -29.38 -24.23 13.87
N GLY A 103 -29.11 -22.95 13.60
CA GLY A 103 -28.30 -22.08 14.43
C GLY A 103 -26.79 -22.30 14.29
N GLN A 104 -26.32 -23.08 13.32
CA GLN A 104 -24.91 -23.30 13.04
C GLN A 104 -24.37 -22.25 12.09
N LEU A 105 -23.08 -21.92 12.22
CA LEU A 105 -22.40 -20.98 11.33
C LEU A 105 -22.33 -21.58 9.92
N ASN A 106 -22.89 -20.91 8.92
CA ASN A 106 -22.91 -21.40 7.54
C ASN A 106 -21.77 -20.82 6.66
N GLY A 107 -20.89 -20.00 7.25
CA GLY A 107 -19.78 -19.37 6.54
C GLY A 107 -20.16 -18.16 5.68
N GLU A 108 -21.42 -17.75 5.68
CA GLU A 108 -21.89 -16.54 4.99
C GLU A 108 -21.87 -15.33 5.94
N PHE A 109 -21.78 -14.14 5.35
CA PHE A 109 -21.93 -12.88 6.09
C PHE A 109 -23.16 -12.13 5.62
N GLU A 110 -23.82 -11.49 6.57
CA GLU A 110 -24.83 -10.47 6.35
C GLU A 110 -24.22 -9.10 6.67
N ILE A 111 -24.49 -8.13 5.80
CA ILE A 111 -24.16 -6.72 6.05
C ILE A 111 -25.42 -6.02 6.52
N LEU A 112 -25.34 -5.39 7.68
CA LEU A 112 -26.41 -4.63 8.31
C LEU A 112 -26.14 -3.13 8.18
N ARG A 113 -27.13 -2.37 7.71
CA ARG A 113 -27.17 -0.91 7.78
C ARG A 113 -28.20 -0.48 8.81
N ASN A 114 -27.75 0.21 9.87
CA ASN A 114 -28.61 0.62 10.98
C ASN A 114 -29.42 -0.55 11.57
N GLY A 115 -28.79 -1.72 11.73
CA GLY A 115 -29.42 -2.94 12.28
C GLY A 115 -30.37 -3.68 11.34
N LYS A 116 -30.54 -3.23 10.08
CA LYS A 116 -31.34 -3.91 9.05
C LYS A 116 -30.45 -4.41 7.93
N GLN A 117 -30.80 -5.52 7.28
CA GLN A 117 -30.07 -6.03 6.13
C GLN A 117 -29.90 -4.96 5.05
N ALA A 118 -28.65 -4.68 4.69
CA ALA A 118 -28.32 -3.75 3.61
C ALA A 118 -28.65 -4.44 2.27
N LYS A 119 -29.51 -3.81 1.47
CA LYS A 119 -29.87 -4.31 0.13
C LYS A 119 -28.90 -3.85 -0.95
N ASN A 120 -28.36 -2.64 -0.80
CA ASN A 120 -27.45 -2.01 -1.74
C ASN A 120 -26.28 -1.37 -0.98
N LEU A 121 -25.07 -1.55 -1.51
CA LEU A 121 -23.85 -0.89 -1.06
C LEU A 121 -23.32 0.01 -2.18
N SER A 122 -22.77 1.16 -1.80
CA SER A 122 -21.99 1.97 -2.74
C SER A 122 -20.65 1.30 -3.04
N GLU A 123 -20.02 1.67 -4.14
CA GLU A 123 -18.68 1.19 -4.50
C GLU A 123 -17.64 1.53 -3.41
N GLY A 124 -17.76 2.71 -2.80
CA GLY A 124 -16.95 3.13 -1.66
C GLY A 124 -17.15 2.25 -0.44
N GLU A 125 -18.39 1.90 -0.10
CA GLU A 125 -18.70 1.00 1.02
C GLU A 125 -18.16 -0.42 0.77
N CYS A 126 -18.30 -0.95 -0.45
CA CYS A 126 -17.72 -2.24 -0.83
C CYS A 126 -16.19 -2.24 -0.67
N SER A 127 -15.52 -1.21 -1.17
CA SER A 127 -14.06 -1.07 -1.09
C SER A 127 -13.59 -0.94 0.37
N LEU A 128 -14.32 -0.16 1.18
CA LEU A 128 -14.03 0.03 2.60
C LEU A 128 -14.18 -1.27 3.40
N ILE A 129 -15.26 -2.03 3.16
CA ILE A 129 -15.49 -3.32 3.83
C ILE A 129 -14.40 -4.32 3.44
N ALA A 130 -14.06 -4.42 2.16
CA ALA A 130 -13.00 -5.29 1.67
C ALA A 130 -11.64 -4.94 2.32
N PHE A 131 -11.31 -3.65 2.41
CA PHE A 131 -10.10 -3.18 3.08
C PHE A 131 -10.10 -3.52 4.58
N CYS A 132 -11.21 -3.27 5.30
CA CYS A 132 -11.32 -3.61 6.72
C CYS A 132 -11.22 -5.12 6.96
N TYR A 133 -11.82 -5.93 6.09
CA TYR A 133 -11.69 -7.39 6.10
C TYR A 133 -10.23 -7.82 5.94
N PHE A 134 -9.54 -7.27 4.94
CA PHE A 134 -8.12 -7.55 4.71
C PHE A 134 -7.28 -7.25 5.97
N VAL A 135 -7.41 -6.04 6.53
CA VAL A 135 -6.66 -5.66 7.73
C VAL A 135 -7.01 -6.53 8.95
N ALA A 136 -8.27 -6.95 9.08
CA ALA A 136 -8.67 -7.88 10.15
C ALA A 136 -8.01 -9.25 9.97
N SER A 137 -7.97 -9.78 8.74
CA SER A 137 -7.38 -11.08 8.42
C SER A 137 -5.86 -11.15 8.62
N LEU A 138 -5.17 -10.00 8.66
CA LEU A 138 -3.75 -9.93 9.04
C LEU A 138 -3.51 -10.32 10.51
N LYS A 139 -4.56 -10.36 11.34
CA LYS A 139 -4.50 -10.74 12.76
C LYS A 139 -4.93 -12.18 13.04
N ASP A 140 -5.39 -12.90 12.02
CA ASP A 140 -5.85 -14.28 12.18
C ASP A 140 -4.67 -15.23 12.47
N ALA A 141 -4.95 -16.39 13.06
CA ALA A 141 -3.91 -17.37 13.46
C ALA A 141 -2.96 -17.80 12.32
N ASN A 142 -3.41 -17.68 11.07
CA ASN A 142 -2.62 -18.04 9.90
C ASN A 142 -1.53 -17.02 9.53
N THR A 143 -1.68 -15.77 9.95
CA THR A 143 -0.84 -14.62 9.58
C THR A 143 -0.17 -13.99 10.80
N LYS A 144 -0.81 -14.12 11.97
CA LYS A 144 -0.30 -13.67 13.25
C LYS A 144 1.08 -14.26 13.54
N ASP A 145 2.02 -13.39 13.91
CA ASP A 145 3.41 -13.71 14.26
C ASP A 145 4.26 -14.32 13.13
N LYS A 146 3.78 -14.32 11.88
CA LYS A 146 4.51 -14.84 10.71
C LYS A 146 5.18 -13.78 9.85
N ASN A 147 5.06 -12.50 10.20
CA ASN A 147 5.57 -11.35 9.43
C ASN A 147 5.33 -11.49 7.91
N PRO A 148 4.06 -11.48 7.45
CA PRO A 148 3.76 -11.68 6.03
C PRO A 148 4.33 -10.56 5.15
N ILE A 149 4.45 -10.84 3.86
CA ILE A 149 4.57 -9.81 2.82
C ILE A 149 3.17 -9.28 2.55
N ILE A 150 2.99 -7.97 2.71
CA ILE A 150 1.71 -7.28 2.54
C ILE A 150 1.77 -6.45 1.27
N TRP A 151 0.81 -6.65 0.37
CA TRP A 151 0.61 -5.82 -0.82
C TRP A 151 -0.82 -5.27 -0.81
N ILE A 152 -0.95 -3.94 -0.92
CA ILE A 152 -2.25 -3.27 -1.05
C ILE A 152 -2.25 -2.50 -2.36
N ASP A 153 -3.09 -2.93 -3.30
CA ASP A 153 -3.27 -2.23 -4.57
C ASP A 153 -4.45 -1.27 -4.48
N ASP A 154 -4.14 0.00 -4.71
CA ASP A 154 -5.06 1.14 -4.81
C ASP A 154 -6.21 1.12 -3.78
N PRO A 155 -5.91 1.30 -2.49
CA PRO A 155 -6.93 1.15 -1.46
C PRO A 155 -7.99 2.26 -1.47
N ILE A 156 -7.80 3.31 -2.28
CA ILE A 156 -8.75 4.41 -2.45
C ILE A 156 -9.33 4.35 -3.86
N SER A 157 -10.63 4.07 -3.98
CA SER A 157 -11.34 4.36 -5.23
C SER A 157 -11.48 5.87 -5.40
N SER A 158 -11.20 6.38 -6.60
CA SER A 158 -11.13 7.81 -6.94
C SER A 158 -12.41 8.60 -6.68
N LEU A 159 -13.52 7.93 -6.37
CA LEU A 159 -14.83 8.53 -6.14
C LEU A 159 -15.09 8.96 -4.69
N ASP A 160 -14.31 8.53 -3.70
CA ASP A 160 -14.59 8.86 -2.28
C ASP A 160 -13.36 9.36 -1.49
N ASN A 161 -13.05 10.65 -1.67
CA ASN A 161 -12.05 11.38 -0.88
C ASN A 161 -12.33 11.32 0.64
N ASN A 162 -13.56 11.01 1.07
CA ASN A 162 -13.89 10.97 2.50
C ASN A 162 -13.20 9.81 3.22
N HIS A 163 -12.77 8.77 2.50
CA HIS A 163 -12.15 7.58 3.10
C HIS A 163 -10.63 7.66 3.24
N ILE A 164 -9.97 8.63 2.60
CA ILE A 164 -8.50 8.76 2.56
C ILE A 164 -7.90 8.77 3.97
N PHE A 165 -8.46 9.59 4.86
CA PHE A 165 -7.94 9.73 6.23
C PHE A 165 -8.07 8.44 7.03
N PHE A 166 -9.18 7.73 6.88
CA PHE A 166 -9.42 6.49 7.60
C PHE A 166 -8.48 5.39 7.13
N ILE A 167 -8.41 5.17 5.81
CA ILE A 167 -7.58 4.13 5.22
C ILE A 167 -6.12 4.40 5.57
N PHE A 168 -5.65 5.64 5.43
CA PHE A 168 -4.32 6.04 5.89
C PHE A 168 -4.11 5.75 7.39
N SER A 169 -5.06 6.13 8.25
CA SER A 169 -4.97 5.91 9.70
C SER A 169 -4.91 4.44 10.08
N VAL A 170 -5.67 3.59 9.39
CA VAL A 170 -5.63 2.14 9.58
C VAL A 170 -4.29 1.57 9.12
N ILE A 171 -3.80 1.94 7.93
CA ILE A 171 -2.47 1.51 7.45
C ILE A 171 -1.38 1.93 8.44
N GLU A 172 -1.40 3.19 8.88
CA GLU A 172 -0.38 3.70 9.81
C GLU A 172 -0.41 2.94 11.14
N ASN A 173 -1.58 2.78 11.76
CA ASN A 173 -1.68 2.24 13.12
C ASN A 173 -1.72 0.72 13.19
N GLU A 174 -2.34 0.06 12.22
CA GLU A 174 -2.56 -1.39 12.25
C GLU A 174 -1.47 -2.16 11.50
N ILE A 175 -0.82 -1.55 10.51
CA ILE A 175 0.23 -2.19 9.71
C ILE A 175 1.60 -1.62 10.07
N VAL A 176 1.83 -0.33 9.79
CA VAL A 176 3.17 0.29 9.86
C VAL A 176 3.71 0.38 11.29
N ARG A 177 2.92 0.90 12.24
CA ARG A 177 3.34 1.07 13.64
C ARG A 177 3.47 -0.25 14.40
N LYS A 178 2.66 -1.25 14.05
CA LYS A 178 2.75 -2.60 14.65
C LYS A 178 3.92 -3.39 14.13
N ASN A 179 4.45 -3.02 12.96
CA ASN A 179 5.62 -3.64 12.37
C ASN A 179 5.50 -5.18 12.24
N SER A 180 4.29 -5.66 11.94
CA SER A 180 3.96 -7.08 11.84
C SER A 180 4.00 -7.55 10.38
N PHE A 181 5.07 -7.22 9.66
CA PHE A 181 5.28 -7.58 8.26
C PHE A 181 6.77 -7.63 7.94
N GLU A 182 7.14 -8.51 7.00
CA GLU A 182 8.50 -8.56 6.46
C GLU A 182 8.70 -7.45 5.42
N GLN A 183 7.74 -7.32 4.49
CA GLN A 183 7.71 -6.28 3.46
C GLN A 183 6.30 -5.73 3.30
N PHE A 184 6.20 -4.42 3.05
CA PHE A 184 4.93 -3.73 2.82
C PHE A 184 5.00 -2.92 1.54
N PHE A 185 4.11 -3.25 0.60
CA PHE A 185 3.94 -2.58 -0.67
C PHE A 185 2.57 -1.94 -0.74
N ILE A 186 2.54 -0.71 -1.26
CA ILE A 186 1.31 0.01 -1.55
C ILE A 186 1.43 0.66 -2.92
N SER A 187 0.49 0.38 -3.80
CA SER A 187 0.32 1.04 -5.09
C SER A 187 -0.93 1.92 -5.05
N THR A 188 -0.90 3.05 -5.76
CA THR A 188 -2.07 3.90 -5.94
C THR A 188 -1.87 4.80 -7.14
N HIS A 189 -2.97 5.19 -7.79
CA HIS A 189 -2.97 6.27 -8.78
C HIS A 189 -3.39 7.62 -8.16
N ASN A 190 -3.83 7.63 -6.89
CA ASN A 190 -4.34 8.81 -6.21
C ASN A 190 -3.19 9.66 -5.59
N LEU A 191 -2.94 10.84 -6.16
CA LEU A 191 -1.89 11.75 -5.72
C LEU A 191 -2.16 12.36 -4.33
N ASP A 192 -3.42 12.55 -3.95
CA ASP A 192 -3.76 13.04 -2.61
C ASP A 192 -3.46 11.98 -1.56
N PHE A 193 -3.76 10.72 -1.84
CA PHE A 193 -3.38 9.61 -0.98
C PHE A 193 -1.86 9.46 -0.86
N LEU A 194 -1.12 9.62 -1.98
CA LEU A 194 0.35 9.62 -1.98
C LEU A 194 0.94 10.67 -1.03
N LYS A 195 0.32 11.86 -0.89
CA LYS A 195 0.77 12.89 0.07
C LYS A 195 0.76 12.36 1.51
N TYR A 196 -0.22 11.53 1.87
CA TYR A 196 -0.30 10.91 3.20
C TYR A 196 0.70 9.76 3.33
N ILE A 197 0.81 8.90 2.32
CA ILE A 197 1.78 7.80 2.31
C ILE A 197 3.22 8.29 2.44
N LYS A 198 3.55 9.46 1.87
CA LYS A 198 4.86 10.11 2.05
C LYS A 198 5.20 10.46 3.50
N ARG A 199 4.19 10.56 4.36
CA ARG A 199 4.35 10.86 5.79
C ARG A 199 4.47 9.60 6.65
N LEU A 200 4.29 8.41 6.07
CA LEU A 200 4.52 7.16 6.79
C LEU A 200 5.98 7.09 7.21
N LYS A 201 6.18 6.80 8.48
CA LYS A 201 7.50 6.60 9.08
C LYS A 201 7.46 5.35 9.92
N LYS A 202 8.35 4.42 9.63
CA LYS A 202 8.53 3.22 10.44
C LYS A 202 9.57 3.55 11.51
N SER A 203 9.20 3.40 12.78
CA SER A 203 10.19 3.60 13.86
C SER A 203 11.21 2.48 13.77
N LYS A 204 12.50 2.82 13.76
CA LYS A 204 13.55 1.82 13.97
C LYS A 204 13.52 1.34 15.42
N SER A 205 13.86 0.08 15.62
CA SER A 205 14.12 -0.46 16.96
C SER A 205 15.33 0.26 17.54
N LYS A 206 15.16 0.88 18.71
CA LYS A 206 16.27 1.52 19.43
C LYS A 206 17.31 0.46 19.80
N GLN A 207 18.56 0.69 19.45
CA GLN A 207 19.67 -0.19 19.84
C GLN A 207 20.13 0.13 21.28
N SER A 208 19.99 1.38 21.73
CA SER A 208 20.25 1.82 23.11
C SER A 208 19.14 2.76 23.65
N LYS A 209 19.01 2.84 24.98
CA LYS A 209 18.05 3.74 25.66
C LYS A 209 18.32 5.22 25.36
N ASN A 210 19.57 5.58 25.05
CA ASN A 210 20.01 6.96 24.81
C ASN A 210 19.96 7.38 23.33
N ASP A 211 19.60 6.49 22.42
CA ASP A 211 19.54 6.83 21.00
C ASP A 211 18.31 7.68 20.70
N GLU A 212 18.49 8.68 19.84
CA GLU A 212 17.39 9.42 19.23
C GLU A 212 16.49 8.44 18.44
N LYS A 213 15.18 8.74 18.37
CA LYS A 213 14.26 7.92 17.57
C LYS A 213 14.60 8.07 16.09
N GLU A 214 15.23 7.06 15.53
CA GLU A 214 15.50 6.97 14.10
C GLU A 214 14.29 6.36 13.36
N TYR A 215 14.06 6.81 12.13
CA TYR A 215 12.92 6.40 11.32
C TYR A 215 13.38 5.88 9.96
N ASP A 216 12.77 4.78 9.50
CA ASP A 216 12.82 4.34 8.12
C ASP A 216 11.71 5.00 7.32
N PHE A 217 12.10 5.57 6.17
CA PHE A 217 11.18 6.16 5.21
C PHE A 217 10.89 5.16 4.07
N PRO A 218 9.66 5.15 3.54
CA PRO A 218 9.32 4.36 2.38
C PRO A 218 10.19 4.71 1.16
N GLN A 219 10.44 3.73 0.32
CA GLN A 219 10.99 3.97 -1.02
C GLN A 219 9.85 4.21 -1.99
N TYR A 220 10.01 5.18 -2.90
CA TYR A 220 8.97 5.57 -3.85
C TYR A 220 9.34 5.20 -5.27
N TYR A 221 8.38 4.60 -5.98
CA TYR A 221 8.51 4.18 -7.36
C TYR A 221 7.32 4.68 -8.17
N PHE A 222 7.49 4.77 -9.48
CA PHE A 222 6.47 5.16 -10.44
C PHE A 222 6.43 4.12 -11.56
N ILE A 223 5.22 3.68 -11.93
CA ILE A 223 5.02 2.79 -13.07
C ILE A 223 4.75 3.67 -14.29
N GLU A 224 5.67 3.67 -15.24
CA GLU A 224 5.57 4.48 -16.46
C GLU A 224 5.31 3.58 -17.66
N LYS A 225 4.31 3.94 -18.47
CA LYS A 225 4.09 3.32 -19.78
C LYS A 225 5.17 3.79 -20.75
N SER A 226 5.88 2.86 -21.35
CA SER A 226 6.92 3.10 -22.35
C SER A 226 6.60 2.36 -23.64
N VAL A 227 6.89 2.95 -24.79
CA VAL A 227 6.81 2.24 -26.08
C VAL A 227 8.22 1.87 -26.50
N LYS A 228 8.51 0.58 -26.61
CA LYS A 228 9.77 0.05 -27.11
C LYS A 228 9.46 -0.80 -28.34
N GLU A 229 10.08 -0.49 -29.47
CA GLU A 229 9.94 -1.25 -30.73
C GLU A 229 8.47 -1.50 -31.15
N SER A 230 7.63 -0.46 -31.07
CA SER A 230 6.19 -0.52 -31.38
C SER A 230 5.36 -1.41 -30.44
N MET A 231 5.92 -1.83 -29.31
CA MET A 231 5.22 -2.59 -28.27
C MET A 231 5.06 -1.73 -27.01
N GLU A 232 3.84 -1.73 -26.47
CA GLU A 232 3.56 -1.06 -25.20
C GLU A 232 4.12 -1.89 -24.04
N THR A 233 4.97 -1.25 -23.23
CA THR A 233 5.62 -1.84 -22.07
C THR A 233 5.35 -0.97 -20.84
N SER A 234 5.42 -1.55 -19.65
CA SER A 234 5.38 -0.79 -18.39
C SER A 234 6.69 -1.01 -17.66
N GLU A 235 7.30 0.06 -17.17
CA GLU A 235 8.57 0.03 -16.47
C GLU A 235 8.42 0.66 -15.09
N VAL A 236 8.96 0.00 -14.07
CA VAL A 236 9.02 0.54 -12.71
C VAL A 236 10.28 1.38 -12.58
N LYS A 237 10.11 2.70 -12.42
CA LYS A 237 11.21 3.65 -12.22
C LYS A 237 11.15 4.22 -10.81
N LYS A 238 12.28 4.76 -10.32
CA LYS A 238 12.27 5.55 -9.08
C LYS A 238 11.38 6.77 -9.27
N LEU A 239 10.69 7.17 -8.20
CA LEU A 239 9.86 8.37 -8.22
C LEU A 239 10.71 9.58 -8.67
N PRO A 240 10.25 10.40 -9.62
CA PRO A 240 11.00 11.59 -10.04
C PRO A 240 11.32 12.50 -8.85
N LYS A 241 12.55 13.06 -8.83
CA LYS A 241 13.02 13.92 -7.73
C LYS A 241 12.09 15.09 -7.43
N CYS A 242 11.38 15.62 -8.43
CA CYS A 242 10.40 16.68 -8.25
C CYS A 242 9.20 16.25 -7.39
N LEU A 243 8.74 15.01 -7.53
CA LEU A 243 7.67 14.46 -6.70
C LEU A 243 8.22 13.97 -5.37
N GLU A 244 9.42 13.43 -5.33
CA GLU A 244 10.04 12.93 -4.09
C GLU A 244 10.39 14.07 -3.12
N LYS A 245 11.06 15.13 -3.61
CA LYS A 245 11.63 16.20 -2.78
C LYS A 245 10.60 17.22 -2.31
N TYR A 246 9.63 17.56 -3.14
CA TYR A 246 8.71 18.67 -2.86
C TYR A 246 7.30 18.15 -2.55
N THR A 247 6.72 18.66 -1.46
CA THR A 247 5.33 18.40 -1.12
C THR A 247 4.37 19.13 -2.06
N THR A 248 4.77 20.32 -2.52
CA THR A 248 3.98 21.18 -3.42
C THR A 248 4.87 21.82 -4.47
N GLU A 249 4.28 22.21 -5.60
CA GLU A 249 4.97 22.98 -6.65
C GLU A 249 5.54 24.30 -6.08
N PHE A 250 4.87 24.89 -5.08
CA PHE A 250 5.35 26.11 -4.41
C PHE A 250 6.77 25.99 -3.84
N ASN A 251 7.11 24.87 -3.19
CA ASN A 251 8.47 24.64 -2.69
C ASN A 251 9.49 24.49 -3.84
N TYR A 252 9.09 23.84 -4.92
CA TYR A 252 9.92 23.69 -6.12
C TYR A 252 10.22 25.05 -6.76
N LEU A 253 9.19 25.89 -6.94
CA LEU A 253 9.30 27.23 -7.52
C LEU A 253 10.20 28.13 -6.68
N PHE A 254 10.06 28.09 -5.35
CA PHE A 254 10.98 28.78 -4.44
C PHE A 254 12.43 28.30 -4.63
N GLU A 255 12.67 26.99 -4.72
CA GLU A 255 14.03 26.47 -4.98
C GLU A 255 14.59 26.97 -6.31
N GLN A 256 13.78 27.07 -7.37
CA GLN A 256 14.25 27.56 -8.67
C GLN A 256 14.70 29.03 -8.57
N ILE A 257 13.91 29.89 -7.91
CA ILE A 257 14.27 31.29 -7.69
C ILE A 257 15.53 31.40 -6.81
N TYR A 258 15.62 30.57 -5.76
CA TYR A 258 16.79 30.52 -4.87
C TYR A 258 18.06 30.07 -5.59
N LYS A 259 17.97 29.06 -6.46
CA LYS A 259 19.08 28.59 -7.30
C LYS A 259 19.49 29.66 -8.30
N PHE A 260 18.53 30.36 -8.90
CA PHE A 260 18.81 31.42 -9.87
C PHE A 260 19.67 32.55 -9.27
N LYS A 261 19.39 32.96 -8.03
CA LYS A 261 20.23 33.93 -7.29
C LYS A 261 21.71 33.53 -7.25
N ASN A 262 22.01 32.23 -7.26
CA ASN A 262 23.37 31.68 -7.18
C ASN A 262 23.77 30.92 -8.47
N ILE A 263 23.22 31.32 -9.62
CA ILE A 263 23.41 30.61 -10.90
C ILE A 263 24.88 30.48 -11.32
N ASP A 264 25.75 31.42 -10.90
CA ASP A 264 27.19 31.39 -11.17
C ASP A 264 27.91 30.21 -10.51
N GLY A 265 27.35 29.67 -9.42
CA GLY A 265 27.89 28.51 -8.70
C GLY A 265 27.45 27.16 -9.26
N ILE A 266 26.65 27.14 -10.32
CA ILE A 266 26.19 25.91 -10.98
C ILE A 266 27.23 25.56 -12.06
N ASN A 267 27.69 24.32 -12.14
CA ASN A 267 28.65 23.89 -13.17
C ASN A 267 27.99 23.17 -14.34
N ASP A 268 26.75 22.74 -14.16
CA ASP A 268 25.96 22.01 -15.15
C ASP A 268 25.26 23.00 -16.10
N GLU A 269 25.69 23.03 -17.35
CA GLU A 269 25.19 23.96 -18.38
C GLU A 269 23.74 23.67 -18.80
N ASP A 270 23.29 22.42 -18.78
CA ASP A 270 21.90 22.08 -19.09
C ASP A 270 20.97 22.59 -17.98
N LEU A 271 21.37 22.43 -16.72
CA LEU A 271 20.64 22.98 -15.58
C LEU A 271 20.63 24.51 -15.60
N LYS A 272 21.73 25.18 -15.92
CA LYS A 272 21.76 26.64 -16.10
C LYS A 272 20.79 27.08 -17.17
N THR A 273 20.86 26.45 -18.35
CA THR A 273 19.99 26.77 -19.49
C THR A 273 18.53 26.64 -19.09
N SER A 274 18.16 25.52 -18.45
CA SER A 274 16.80 25.31 -17.97
C SER A 274 16.35 26.35 -16.95
N LEU A 275 17.22 26.75 -16.00
CA LEU A 275 16.91 27.79 -15.02
C LEU A 275 16.68 29.16 -15.69
N VAL A 276 17.49 29.53 -16.69
CA VAL A 276 17.40 30.79 -17.44
C VAL A 276 16.10 30.88 -18.21
N TYR A 277 15.81 29.90 -19.06
CA TYR A 277 14.62 29.96 -19.90
C TYR A 277 13.31 29.77 -19.14
N ASN A 278 13.33 29.11 -17.97
CA ASN A 278 12.13 28.94 -17.15
C ASN A 278 11.95 30.01 -16.07
N PHE A 279 12.92 30.93 -15.87
CA PHE A 279 12.90 31.87 -14.75
C PHE A 279 11.63 32.72 -14.72
N GLY A 280 11.25 33.35 -15.84
CA GLY A 280 10.06 34.21 -15.92
C GLY A 280 8.77 33.47 -15.55
N ASN A 281 8.56 32.26 -16.08
CA ASN A 281 7.37 31.47 -15.79
C ASN A 281 7.35 30.94 -14.34
N ASN A 282 8.50 30.48 -13.83
CA ASN A 282 8.62 30.03 -12.44
C ASN A 282 8.38 31.17 -11.46
N LEU A 283 8.91 32.36 -11.78
CA LEU A 283 8.74 33.57 -11.00
C LEU A 283 7.26 33.97 -10.92
N ARG A 284 6.57 34.04 -12.06
CA ARG A 284 5.13 34.36 -12.12
C ARG A 284 4.31 33.42 -11.24
N LYS A 285 4.45 32.10 -11.45
CA LYS A 285 3.73 31.07 -10.67
C LYS A 285 4.02 31.18 -9.18
N PHE A 286 5.27 31.45 -8.81
CA PHE A 286 5.64 31.61 -7.41
C PHE A 286 4.95 32.82 -6.78
N LEU A 287 4.99 33.98 -7.46
CA LEU A 287 4.36 35.21 -6.98
C LEU A 287 2.85 35.08 -6.89
N GLU A 288 2.19 34.43 -7.86
CA GLU A 288 0.77 34.11 -7.82
C GLU A 288 0.40 33.37 -6.52
N ILE A 289 1.07 32.26 -6.23
CA ILE A 289 0.79 31.46 -5.03
C ILE A 289 1.16 32.24 -3.76
N TYR A 290 2.35 32.85 -3.72
CA TYR A 290 2.87 33.55 -2.55
C TYR A 290 1.99 34.73 -2.15
N LEU A 291 1.61 35.56 -3.13
CA LEU A 291 0.81 36.76 -2.90
C LEU A 291 -0.65 36.44 -2.65
N PHE A 292 -1.20 35.35 -3.20
CA PHE A 292 -2.53 34.88 -2.82
C PHE A 292 -2.61 34.56 -1.33
N PHE A 293 -1.64 33.85 -0.76
CA PHE A 293 -1.63 33.56 0.68
C PHE A 293 -1.31 34.78 1.54
N LYS A 294 -0.49 35.72 1.05
CA LYS A 294 -0.15 36.96 1.78
C LYS A 294 -1.29 37.99 1.76
N TYR A 295 -1.98 38.09 0.64
CA TYR A 295 -3.09 39.02 0.39
C TYR A 295 -4.28 38.27 -0.22
N PRO A 296 -5.02 37.48 0.58
CA PRO A 296 -6.19 36.75 0.08
C PRO A 296 -7.17 37.72 -0.56
N ASN A 297 -7.43 37.55 -1.85
CA ASN A 297 -8.31 38.39 -2.63
C ASN A 297 -9.08 37.53 -3.64
N ASN A 298 -10.19 38.07 -4.15
CA ASN A 298 -11.06 37.38 -5.11
C ASN A 298 -10.66 37.67 -6.57
N PHE A 299 -9.48 38.22 -6.84
CA PHE A 299 -9.07 38.53 -8.22
C PHE A 299 -8.63 37.25 -8.94
N GLU A 300 -8.94 37.17 -10.24
CA GLU A 300 -8.67 35.99 -11.07
C GLU A 300 -7.18 35.81 -11.44
N SER A 301 -6.32 36.82 -11.22
CA SER A 301 -4.91 36.78 -11.64
C SER A 301 -3.98 37.66 -10.79
N LEU A 302 -2.67 37.45 -10.96
CA LEU A 302 -1.63 38.29 -10.36
C LEU A 302 -1.66 39.70 -10.98
N ASP A 303 -2.26 40.64 -10.26
CA ASP A 303 -2.35 42.03 -10.69
C ASP A 303 -1.08 42.83 -10.33
N LYS A 304 -0.75 43.82 -11.15
CA LYS A 304 0.31 44.80 -10.91
C LYS A 304 0.14 45.49 -9.56
N GLU A 305 -1.09 45.79 -9.16
CA GLU A 305 -1.40 46.40 -7.86
C GLU A 305 -0.96 45.52 -6.68
N LEU A 306 -1.08 44.20 -6.79
CA LEU A 306 -0.65 43.26 -5.75
C LEU A 306 0.86 43.20 -5.63
N ILE A 307 1.56 43.27 -6.77
CA ILE A 307 3.02 43.31 -6.82
C ILE A 307 3.53 44.63 -6.22
N GLU A 308 2.92 45.75 -6.59
CA GLU A 308 3.24 47.06 -6.00
C GLU A 308 3.02 47.05 -4.48
N ARG A 309 1.85 46.57 -4.03
CA ARG A 309 1.55 46.42 -2.61
C ARG A 309 2.56 45.54 -1.88
N PHE A 310 2.95 44.42 -2.48
CA PHE A 310 3.93 43.51 -1.90
C PHE A 310 5.26 44.19 -1.60
N PHE A 311 5.73 45.03 -2.53
CA PHE A 311 6.98 45.77 -2.34
C PHE A 311 6.82 46.93 -1.36
N ASN A 312 5.68 47.62 -1.36
CA ASN A 312 5.39 48.74 -0.47
C ASN A 312 5.21 48.32 1.01
N ASP A 313 4.58 47.17 1.28
CA ASP A 313 4.33 46.69 2.65
C ASP A 313 5.61 46.38 3.44
N THR A 314 6.74 46.23 2.75
CA THR A 314 8.04 45.87 3.34
C THR A 314 8.71 47.04 4.06
N TYR A 315 8.29 48.28 3.77
CA TYR A 315 9.02 49.48 4.19
C TYR A 315 8.08 50.56 4.73
N GLN A 316 7.50 50.30 5.90
CA GLN A 316 6.92 51.35 6.76
C GLN A 316 8.00 52.19 7.48
N SER A 317 9.20 52.34 6.90
CA SER A 317 10.29 53.13 7.49
C SER A 317 10.71 54.24 6.53
N ASP A 318 10.71 55.47 7.03
CA ASP A 318 10.86 56.81 6.44
C ASP A 318 12.03 57.08 5.44
N ARG A 319 12.60 56.09 4.73
CA ARG A 319 13.87 56.28 3.99
C ARG A 319 14.01 55.57 2.64
N ILE A 320 12.93 55.19 1.95
CA ILE A 320 13.03 54.66 0.58
C ILE A 320 11.99 55.33 -0.32
N ASP A 321 12.44 55.80 -1.48
CA ASP A 321 11.63 56.48 -2.49
C ASP A 321 10.52 55.55 -3.02
N GLU A 322 9.27 55.90 -2.72
CA GLU A 322 8.07 55.20 -3.19
C GLU A 322 8.07 55.03 -4.73
N ASN A 323 8.68 55.98 -5.46
CA ASN A 323 8.81 55.89 -6.92
C ASN A 323 9.78 54.79 -7.35
N HIS A 324 10.85 54.55 -6.60
CA HIS A 324 11.79 53.46 -6.87
C HIS A 324 11.11 52.10 -6.72
N GLN A 325 10.25 51.93 -5.71
CA GLN A 325 9.54 50.67 -5.47
C GLN A 325 8.48 50.39 -6.54
N LYS A 326 7.69 51.41 -6.92
CA LYS A 326 6.77 51.30 -8.07
C LYS A 326 7.51 50.97 -9.36
N MET A 327 8.69 51.55 -9.56
CA MET A 327 9.54 51.23 -10.71
C MET A 327 10.00 49.77 -10.70
N VAL A 328 10.49 49.25 -9.56
CA VAL A 328 10.91 47.84 -9.46
C VAL A 328 9.74 46.87 -9.60
N ALA A 329 8.59 47.18 -8.99
CA ALA A 329 7.36 46.41 -9.15
C ALA A 329 6.92 46.34 -10.62
N SER A 330 6.98 47.48 -11.32
CA SER A 330 6.70 47.57 -12.76
C SER A 330 7.68 46.77 -13.60
N ILE A 331 8.99 46.82 -13.29
CA ILE A 331 10.03 46.02 -13.96
C ILE A 331 9.75 44.53 -13.78
N ILE A 332 9.46 44.08 -12.56
CA ILE A 332 9.19 42.67 -12.27
C ILE A 332 7.90 42.21 -12.97
N ASN A 333 6.84 43.02 -12.91
CA ASN A 333 5.58 42.71 -13.60
C ASN A 333 5.76 42.63 -15.11
N ARG A 334 6.56 43.53 -15.68
CA ARG A 334 6.88 43.52 -17.11
C ARG A 334 7.72 42.29 -17.48
N TYR A 335 8.77 42.03 -16.72
CA TYR A 335 9.68 40.90 -16.92
C TYR A 335 8.89 39.58 -16.92
N GLN A 336 8.09 39.33 -15.88
CA GLN A 336 7.33 38.07 -15.81
C GLN A 336 6.38 37.92 -17.00
N ASN A 337 5.65 38.98 -17.38
CA ASN A 337 4.67 38.91 -18.47
C ASN A 337 5.35 38.69 -19.83
N GLU A 338 6.47 39.37 -20.09
CA GLU A 338 7.22 39.24 -21.34
C GLU A 338 7.82 37.84 -21.51
N TYR A 339 8.35 37.25 -20.43
CA TYR A 339 9.01 35.95 -20.46
C TYR A 339 8.08 34.76 -20.14
N SER A 340 6.81 34.98 -19.76
CA SER A 340 5.81 33.92 -19.58
C SER A 340 4.76 33.86 -20.69
N HIS A 341 4.57 34.92 -21.47
CA HIS A 341 3.57 35.00 -22.53
C HIS A 341 4.17 35.45 -23.87
N LEU A 342 4.79 34.50 -24.59
CA LEU A 342 5.39 34.72 -25.92
C LEU A 342 4.35 34.90 -27.06
N ARG A 343 3.06 34.71 -26.77
CA ARG A 343 2.00 34.63 -27.79
C ARG A 343 1.80 35.93 -28.57
N GLU A 344 2.11 37.08 -27.97
CA GLU A 344 1.83 38.39 -28.56
C GLU A 344 2.96 38.91 -29.46
N ILE A 345 4.21 38.52 -29.21
CA ILE A 345 5.39 39.00 -29.94
C ILE A 345 6.43 37.88 -30.05
N LEU A 346 6.46 37.19 -31.19
CA LEU A 346 7.39 36.07 -31.47
C LEU A 346 8.88 36.47 -31.37
N SER A 347 9.23 37.73 -31.67
CA SER A 347 10.61 38.21 -31.58
C SER A 347 11.16 38.21 -30.15
N ARG A 348 10.31 38.18 -29.12
CA ARG A 348 10.72 38.03 -27.71
C ARG A 348 11.39 36.68 -27.43
N GLY A 349 11.00 35.62 -28.14
CA GLY A 349 11.62 34.29 -28.04
C GLY A 349 12.95 34.16 -28.79
N MET A 350 13.33 35.19 -29.57
CA MET A 350 14.54 35.19 -30.39
C MET A 350 15.69 35.98 -29.75
N GLN A 351 15.45 36.65 -28.61
CA GLN A 351 16.46 37.42 -27.89
C GLN A 351 17.07 36.57 -26.76
N PRO A 352 18.39 36.66 -26.53
CA PRO A 352 19.00 36.06 -25.35
C PRO A 352 18.45 36.71 -24.07
N ILE A 353 18.23 35.91 -23.04
CA ILE A 353 17.73 36.38 -21.74
C ILE A 353 18.88 37.06 -20.99
N ASP A 354 18.63 38.26 -20.45
CA ASP A 354 19.59 38.94 -19.57
C ASP A 354 19.67 38.23 -18.22
N ILE A 355 20.73 37.44 -18.04
CA ILE A 355 20.99 36.68 -16.82
C ILE A 355 21.25 37.61 -15.62
N GLU A 356 21.91 38.75 -15.83
CA GLU A 356 22.25 39.69 -14.76
C GLU A 356 21.00 40.42 -14.24
N GLU A 357 20.09 40.82 -15.12
CA GLU A 357 18.79 41.35 -14.73
C GLU A 357 17.98 40.32 -13.95
N SER A 358 17.93 39.09 -14.46
CA SER A 358 17.21 37.97 -13.82
C SER A 358 17.76 37.66 -12.42
N LYS A 359 19.09 37.69 -12.23
CA LYS A 359 19.75 37.55 -10.93
C LYS A 359 19.37 38.68 -9.97
N LYS A 360 19.35 39.92 -10.45
CA LYS A 360 18.94 41.08 -9.64
C LYS A 360 17.50 40.93 -9.16
N ILE A 361 16.59 40.51 -10.04
CA ILE A 361 15.19 40.25 -9.69
C ILE A 361 15.08 39.13 -8.65
N ALA A 362 15.74 37.99 -8.87
CA ALA A 362 15.74 36.87 -7.92
C ALA A 362 16.27 37.30 -6.54
N LYS A 363 17.39 38.03 -6.50
CA LYS A 363 17.97 38.57 -5.26
C LYS A 363 17.01 39.52 -4.56
N PHE A 364 16.43 40.46 -5.30
CA PHE A 364 15.52 41.47 -4.75
C PHE A 364 14.31 40.80 -4.09
N ILE A 365 13.64 39.88 -4.79
CA ILE A 365 12.48 39.16 -4.26
C ILE A 365 12.82 38.38 -2.99
N LEU A 366 13.95 37.65 -2.98
CA LEU A 366 14.35 36.87 -1.81
C LEU A 366 14.67 37.74 -0.60
N GLU A 367 15.30 38.91 -0.79
CA GLU A 367 15.51 39.85 0.31
C GLU A 367 14.20 40.51 0.75
N THR A 368 13.29 40.86 -0.17
CA THR A 368 11.96 41.39 0.15
C THR A 368 11.14 40.40 0.98
N ILE A 369 11.12 39.11 0.62
CA ILE A 369 10.44 38.06 1.42
C ILE A 369 11.05 37.99 2.82
N LYS A 370 12.39 38.00 2.92
CA LYS A 370 13.12 37.91 4.19
C LYS A 370 12.90 39.13 5.10
N GLN A 371 12.74 40.31 4.51
CA GLN A 371 12.45 41.55 5.23
C GLN A 371 11.00 41.58 5.70
N ASN A 372 10.05 41.19 4.84
CA ASN A 372 8.63 41.09 5.17
C ASN A 372 8.34 40.06 6.26
N ASP A 373 8.91 38.86 6.13
CA ASP A 373 8.73 37.77 7.10
C ASP A 373 9.99 36.88 7.16
N LYS A 374 10.83 37.17 8.14
CA LYS A 374 12.07 36.42 8.39
C LYS A 374 11.79 34.98 8.84
N GLN A 375 10.67 34.70 9.51
CA GLN A 375 10.34 33.35 9.96
C GLN A 375 9.90 32.48 8.78
N GLN A 376 9.01 33.00 7.94
CA GLN A 376 8.58 32.33 6.72
C GLN A 376 9.74 32.10 5.76
N TYR A 377 10.62 33.09 5.56
CA TYR A 377 11.82 32.92 4.73
C TYR A 377 12.71 31.77 5.23
N LYS A 378 12.97 31.70 6.55
CA LYS A 378 13.73 30.58 7.14
C LYS A 378 13.04 29.24 6.91
N ALA A 379 11.72 29.18 7.04
CA ALA A 379 10.96 27.95 6.79
C ALA A 379 11.05 27.52 5.31
N LEU A 380 10.98 28.47 4.37
CA LEU A 380 11.14 28.22 2.94
C LEU A 380 12.54 27.69 2.60
N VAL A 381 13.59 28.31 3.14
CA VAL A 381 14.99 27.85 2.96
C VAL A 381 15.18 26.44 3.54
N LYS A 382 14.64 26.18 4.73
CA LYS A 382 14.66 24.83 5.32
C LYS A 382 13.92 23.81 4.46
N SER A 383 12.79 24.19 3.85
CA SER A 383 11.97 23.29 3.03
C SER A 383 12.68 22.77 1.77
N ILE A 384 13.70 23.48 1.30
CA ILE A 384 14.50 23.08 0.13
C ILE A 384 15.81 22.37 0.52
N GLY A 385 16.01 22.11 1.81
CA GLY A 385 17.20 21.43 2.36
C GLY A 385 18.43 22.33 2.45
N LYS A 386 18.25 23.63 2.72
CA LYS A 386 19.32 24.63 2.86
C LYS A 386 19.34 25.27 4.24
#